data_AF-A0A9D2SJL6-F1
#
_entry.id   AF-A0A9D2SJL6-F1
#
_cell.length_a   1.000
_cell.length_b   1.000
_cell.length_c   1.000
_cell.angle_alpha   90.00
_cell.angle_beta   90.00
_cell.angle_gamma   90.00
#
_symmetry.space_group_name_H-M   'P 1'
#
loop_
_entity.id
_entity.type
_entity.pdbx_description
1 polymer ?
#
loop_
_entity_poly.entity_id
_entity_poly.type
_entity_poly.pdbx_seq_one_letter_code
_entity_poly.pdbx_strand_id
1 'polypeptide(L)' 'MRWNEMGEKYVKEYPVYCPRTQQRGKHEIEYARATCTRVPDTLLHFHCSINGKCKDCERDYQE' A
#
# COMPACT_ATOMS: atom_id res chain seq x y z
N MET A 1 -25.28 -17.33 -11.70
CA MET A 1 -24.16 -16.45 -12.08
C MET A 1 -23.22 -16.40 -10.89
N ARG A 2 -22.05 -17.04 -10.98
CA ARG A 2 -21.10 -17.18 -9.87
C ARG A 2 -20.17 -15.96 -9.95
N TRP A 3 -20.50 -14.91 -9.23
CA TRP A 3 -19.66 -13.71 -9.15
C TRP A 3 -18.34 -14.12 -8.51
N ASN A 4 -17.27 -14.04 -9.31
CA ASN A 4 -15.91 -14.27 -8.85
C ASN A 4 -15.50 -13.00 -8.10
N GLU A 5 -15.98 -12.83 -6.86
CA GLU A 5 -15.66 -11.72 -5.96
C GLU A 5 -14.23 -11.83 -5.40
N MET A 6 -13.25 -11.97 -6.28
CA MET A 6 -11.88 -11.61 -5.95
C MET A 6 -11.82 -10.09 -5.99
N GLY A 7 -12.10 -9.46 -4.85
CA GLY A 7 -11.98 -8.00 -4.68
C GLY A 7 -10.68 -7.55 -5.35
N GLU A 8 -10.80 -6.63 -6.31
CA GLU A 8 -9.70 -6.29 -7.22
C GLU A 8 -8.52 -5.80 -6.39
N LYS A 9 -7.44 -6.57 -6.30
CA LYS A 9 -6.23 -6.10 -5.62
C LYS A 9 -5.40 -5.30 -6.61
N TYR A 10 -4.90 -4.15 -6.18
CA TYR A 10 -4.00 -3.36 -6.99
C TYR A 10 -2.82 -2.87 -6.17
N VAL A 11 -1.67 -2.75 -6.82
CA VAL A 11 -0.45 -2.22 -6.21
C VAL A 11 -0.23 -0.79 -6.68
N LYS A 12 0.06 0.11 -5.75
CA LYS A 12 0.52 1.46 -6.05
C LYS A 12 1.97 1.62 -5.63
N GLU A 13 2.77 2.17 -6.53
CA GLU A 13 4.16 2.50 -6.27
C GLU A 13 4.32 4.01 -6.09
N TYR A 14 4.90 4.42 -4.97
CA TYR A 14 5.18 5.81 -4.66
C TYR A 14 6.69 6.01 -4.51
N PRO A 15 7.33 6.85 -5.34
CA PRO A 15 8.72 7.21 -5.14
C PRO A 15 8.82 8.11 -3.90
N VAL A 16 9.67 7.72 -2.94
CA VAL A 16 9.86 8.49 -1.71
C VAL A 16 11.32 8.80 -1.48
N TYR A 17 11.58 9.89 -0.76
CA TYR A 17 12.89 10.19 -0.24
C TYR A 17 12.91 9.95 1.27
N CYS A 18 13.70 8.99 1.74
CA CYS A 18 13.78 8.71 3.17
C CYS A 18 14.78 9.67 3.83
N PRO A 19 14.33 10.57 4.73
CA PRO A 19 15.24 11.49 5.41
C PRO A 19 16.23 10.78 6.35
N ARG A 20 15.88 9.56 6.81
CA ARG A 20 16.69 8.75 7.72
C ARG A 20 17.95 8.20 7.06
N THR A 21 17.79 7.62 5.88
CA THR A 21 18.89 7.01 5.12
C THR A 21 19.44 7.95 4.04
N GLN A 22 18.78 9.10 3.81
CA GLN A 22 19.08 10.06 2.74
C GLN A 22 19.06 9.42 1.34
N GLN A 23 18.35 8.31 1.20
CA GLN A 23 18.25 7.54 -0.04
C GLN A 23 16.87 7.71 -0.66
N ARG A 24 16.85 7.62 -1.99
CA ARG A 24 15.60 7.49 -2.75
C ARG A 24 15.13 6.04 -2.65
N GLY A 25 13.92 5.86 -2.15
CA GLY A 25 13.24 4.59 -2.06
C GLY A 25 11.96 4.59 -2.88
N LYS A 26 11.28 3.47 -2.85
CA LYS A 26 9.91 3.35 -3.35
C LYS A 26 9.08 2.60 -2.32
N HIS A 27 7.84 3.04 -2.17
CA HIS A 27 6.81 2.34 -1.40
C HIS A 27 5.90 1.61 -2.36
N GLU A 28 5.80 0.31 -2.20
CA GLU A 28 4.90 -0.55 -2.95
C GLU A 28 3.78 -0.95 -1.99
N ILE A 29 2.56 -0.50 -2.29
CA ILE A 29 1.41 -0.65 -1.40
C ILE A 29 0.33 -1.43 -2.14
N GLU A 30 0.02 -2.62 -1.66
CA GLU A 30 -1.08 -3.44 -2.14
C GLU A 30 -2.36 -3.03 -1.41
N TYR A 31 -3.36 -2.61 -2.17
CA TYR A 31 -4.70 -2.31 -1.69
C TYR A 31 -5.67 -3.39 -2.17
N ALA A 32 -6.57 -3.81 -1.29
CA ALA A 32 -7.77 -4.54 -1.67
C ALA A 32 -8.85 -3.53 -2.03
N ARG A 33 -9.27 -3.52 -3.30
CA ARG A 33 -10.37 -2.67 -3.72
C ARG A 33 -11.64 -3.11 -3.03
N ALA A 34 -12.27 -2.18 -2.33
CA ALA A 34 -13.55 -2.45 -1.71
C ALA A 34 -14.61 -2.65 -2.80
N THR A 35 -15.39 -3.72 -2.71
CA THR A 35 -16.53 -3.95 -3.63
C THR A 35 -17.70 -3.02 -3.35
N CYS A 36 -17.66 -2.28 -2.25
CA CYS A 36 -18.68 -1.33 -1.83
C CYS A 36 -18.07 0.06 -1.67
N THR A 37 -18.63 1.08 -2.33
CA THR A 37 -18.22 2.49 -2.24
C THR A 37 -18.32 3.11 -0.84
N ARG A 38 -18.93 2.38 0.11
CA ARG A 38 -19.08 2.79 1.51
C ARG A 38 -17.90 2.38 2.39
N VAL A 39 -17.01 1.52 1.90
CA VAL A 39 -15.84 1.02 2.63
C VAL A 39 -14.60 1.53 1.91
N PRO A 40 -13.65 2.17 2.60
CA PRO A 40 -12.38 2.55 2.00
C PRO A 40 -11.58 1.32 1.60
N ASP A 41 -10.73 1.45 0.59
CA ASP A 41 -9.84 0.38 0.15
C ASP A 41 -8.92 -0.06 1.29
N THR A 42 -8.85 -1.36 1.56
CA THR A 42 -8.05 -1.88 2.67
C THR A 42 -6.60 -1.98 2.24
N LEU A 43 -5.69 -1.31 2.96
CA LEU A 43 -4.26 -1.55 2.80
C LEU A 43 -3.94 -2.98 3.26
N LEU A 44 -3.50 -3.82 2.33
CA LEU A 44 -3.14 -5.22 2.60
C LEU A 44 -1.66 -5.36 2.96
N HIS A 45 -0.80 -4.90 2.06
CA HIS A 45 0.64 -5.06 2.19
C HIS A 45 1.35 -3.76 1.88
N PHE A 46 2.26 -3.37 2.78
CA PHE A 46 3.20 -2.30 2.56
C PHE A 46 4.61 -2.87 2.42
N HIS A 47 5.31 -2.45 1.38
CA HIS A 47 6.72 -2.77 1.16
C HIS A 47 7.50 -1.49 0.89
N CYS A 48 8.63 -1.33 1.57
CA CYS A 48 9.53 -0.20 1.37
C CYS A 48 10.87 -0.73 0.84
N SER A 49 11.33 -0.25 -0.31
CA SER A 49 12.60 -0.75 -0.87
C SER A 49 13.85 -0.35 -0.08
N ILE A 50 13.74 0.55 0.90
CA ILE A 50 14.88 0.93 1.76
C ILE A 50 15.02 -0.02 2.94
N ASN A 51 13.94 -0.23 3.69
CA ASN A 51 13.99 -0.94 4.98
C ASN A 51 13.10 -2.21 5.00
N GLY A 52 12.49 -2.56 3.88
CA GLY A 52 11.56 -3.69 3.71
C GLY A 52 10.19 -3.48 4.35
N LYS A 53 10.15 -3.00 5.60
CA LYS A 53 8.95 -2.75 6.43
C LYS A 53 9.15 -1.53 7.32
N CYS A 54 9.33 -0.36 6.71
CA CYS A 54 9.45 0.88 7.47
C CYS A 54 8.10 1.22 8.13
N LYS A 55 7.95 0.93 9.43
CA LYS A 55 6.72 1.22 10.19
C LYS A 55 6.35 2.71 10.19
N ASP A 56 7.34 3.58 10.15
CA ASP A 56 7.12 5.03 10.12
C ASP A 56 6.42 5.45 8.84
N CYS A 57 6.86 4.90 7.70
CA CYS A 57 6.24 5.12 6.41
C CYS A 57 4.90 4.39 6.27
N GLU A 58 4.75 3.19 6.82
CA GLU A 58 3.49 2.44 6.78
C GLU A 58 2.36 3.20 7.49
N ARG A 59 2.67 3.88 8.60
CA ARG A 59 1.70 4.70 9.35
C ARG A 59 1.13 5.85 8.53
N ASP A 60 1.90 6.40 7.58
CA ASP A 60 1.46 7.48 6.69
C ASP A 60 0.30 7.03 5.77
N TYR A 61 0.11 5.72 5.59
CA TYR A 61 -0.92 5.14 4.72
C TYR A 61 -2.04 4.41 5.50
N GLN A 62 -2.03 4.45 6.84
CA GLN A 62 -3.02 3.79 7.70
C GLN A 62 -4.11 4.74 8.22
N GLU A 63 -4.22 5.96 7.66
CA GLU A 63 -5.25 6.96 8.03
C GLU A 63 -6.65 6.65 7.49
#